data_AF-A0A350D9D7-F1
#
_entry.id   AF-A0A350D9D7-F1
#
_cell.length_a   1.000
_cell.length_b   1.000
_cell.length_c   1.000
_cell.angle_alpha   90.00
_cell.angle_beta   90.00
_cell.angle_gamma   90.00
#
_symmetry.space_group_name_H-M   'P 1'
#
loop_
_entity.id
_entity.type
_entity.pdbx_description
1 polymer ?
#
loop_
_entity_poly.entity_id
_entity_poly.type
_entity_poly.pdbx_seq_one_letter_code
_entity_poly.pdbx_strand_id
1 'polypeptide(L)'
;AYWSDSLIVLTHFKGHGLTGFGGTIKNVGMGLTDKIGKCKMHTDTGPIVEEERCQGCGLCLKWCASEAINLYNEVVKIDQAKCVGCGQCLVSCSNKAIRIDWNAVSSRVVQERICEAALAVLKERKALFLNFLMDVTPDCDCCPHSDAPIVPDIGILASRDPVAIDQAGVDLVNSTAGLKDTALKINLESGEDKFRGLHPQVSWEIQLEYAEAIGLGSREYELIALRENVV
;
A
#
# COMPACT_ATOMS: atom_id res chain seq x y z
N ALA A 1 3.96 -15.77 -7.80
CA ALA A 1 2.62 -16.15 -7.32
C ALA A 1 1.71 -16.73 -8.41
N TYR A 2 1.86 -16.45 -9.71
CA TYR A 2 0.87 -16.94 -10.69
C TYR A 2 0.72 -18.48 -10.70
N TRP A 3 1.83 -19.22 -10.69
CA TRP A 3 1.87 -20.69 -10.74
C TRP A 3 1.83 -21.40 -9.37
N SER A 4 1.51 -20.71 -8.28
CA SER A 4 1.53 -21.31 -6.94
C SER A 4 0.15 -21.79 -6.51
N ASP A 5 0.06 -23.01 -5.98
CA ASP A 5 -1.18 -23.60 -5.44
C ASP A 5 -1.61 -23.01 -4.09
N SER A 6 -0.66 -22.43 -3.36
CA SER A 6 -0.90 -21.84 -2.03
C SER A 6 0.11 -20.74 -1.75
N LEU A 7 -0.25 -19.83 -0.83
CA LEU A 7 0.58 -18.71 -0.42
C LEU A 7 0.80 -18.72 1.10
N ILE A 8 2.03 -18.43 1.51
CA ILE A 8 2.34 -17.99 2.87
C ILE A 8 2.84 -16.55 2.73
N VAL A 9 2.14 -15.62 3.37
CA VAL A 9 2.41 -14.19 3.26
C VAL A 9 2.94 -13.70 4.60
N LEU A 10 4.19 -13.23 4.58
CA LEU A 10 4.84 -12.61 5.74
C LEU A 10 4.76 -11.10 5.58
N THR A 11 4.13 -10.45 6.55
CA THR A 11 3.86 -9.01 6.52
C THR A 11 4.48 -8.35 7.73
N HIS A 12 5.32 -7.35 7.50
CA HIS A 12 5.68 -6.39 8.56
C HIS A 12 4.54 -5.37 8.68
N PHE A 13 3.88 -5.34 9.83
CA PHE A 13 2.75 -4.46 10.09
C PHE A 13 3.24 -3.10 10.60
N LYS A 14 2.86 -2.01 9.92
CA LYS A 14 3.42 -0.68 10.16
C LYS A 14 2.54 0.46 9.69
N GLY A 15 2.94 1.71 9.90
CA GLY A 15 2.28 2.89 9.36
C GLY A 15 2.46 3.05 7.83
N HIS A 16 1.58 3.84 7.21
CA HIS A 16 1.66 4.17 5.79
C HIS A 16 0.95 5.50 5.46
N GLY A 17 1.67 6.44 4.84
CA GLY A 17 1.16 7.80 4.60
C GLY A 17 -0.06 7.94 3.66
N LEU A 18 -0.42 6.90 2.90
CA LEU A 18 -1.61 6.94 2.02
C LEU A 18 -2.75 6.02 2.45
N THR A 19 -2.50 5.09 3.38
CA THR A 19 -3.49 4.07 3.79
C THR A 19 -3.63 3.98 5.31
N GLY A 20 -2.90 4.81 6.05
CA GLY A 20 -2.84 4.82 7.52
C GLY A 20 -1.91 3.74 8.04
N PHE A 21 -2.13 2.49 7.65
CA PHE A 21 -1.26 1.36 7.94
C PHE A 21 -0.93 0.54 6.68
N GLY A 22 0.11 -0.28 6.78
CA GLY A 22 0.49 -1.29 5.80
C GLY A 22 0.42 -2.67 6.44
N GLY A 23 -0.63 -3.42 6.11
CA GLY A 23 -0.85 -4.80 6.53
C GLY A 23 -0.80 -5.80 5.38
N THR A 24 -1.39 -6.97 5.61
CA THR A 24 -1.48 -8.08 4.67
C THR A 24 -2.17 -7.67 3.37
N ILE A 25 -3.27 -6.91 3.43
CA ILE A 25 -3.99 -6.49 2.22
C ILE A 25 -3.08 -5.65 1.32
N LYS A 26 -2.33 -4.71 1.90
CA LYS A 26 -1.34 -3.91 1.16
C LYS A 26 -0.20 -4.76 0.64
N ASN A 27 0.33 -5.67 1.45
CA ASN A 27 1.41 -6.57 1.06
C ASN A 27 1.01 -7.43 -0.15
N VAL A 28 -0.17 -8.04 -0.11
CA VAL A 28 -0.68 -8.86 -1.21
C VAL A 28 -1.04 -8.00 -2.42
N GLY A 29 -1.92 -7.01 -2.24
CA GLY A 29 -2.45 -6.21 -3.35
C GLY A 29 -1.37 -5.42 -4.07
N MET A 30 -0.53 -4.68 -3.34
CA MET A 30 0.54 -3.89 -3.94
C MET A 30 1.82 -4.70 -4.17
N GLY A 31 2.17 -5.64 -3.29
CA GLY A 31 3.44 -6.38 -3.38
C GLY A 31 3.46 -7.44 -4.48
N LEU A 32 2.32 -8.06 -4.78
CA LEU A 32 2.21 -9.10 -5.82
C LEU A 32 1.70 -8.58 -7.17
N THR A 33 1.61 -7.26 -7.35
CA THR A 33 1.37 -6.61 -8.64
C THR A 33 2.66 -6.15 -9.31
N ASP A 34 2.63 -6.10 -10.64
CA ASP A 34 3.73 -5.60 -11.44
C ASP A 34 3.83 -4.06 -11.39
N LYS A 35 4.82 -3.49 -12.08
CA LYS A 35 5.01 -2.03 -12.13
C LYS A 35 3.78 -1.30 -12.67
N ILE A 36 3.03 -1.94 -13.57
CA ILE A 36 1.83 -1.40 -14.19
C ILE A 36 0.68 -1.36 -13.17
N GLY A 37 0.45 -2.45 -12.44
CA GLY A 37 -0.54 -2.52 -11.38
C GLY A 37 -0.25 -1.50 -10.28
N LYS A 38 1.00 -1.36 -9.86
CA LYS A 38 1.44 -0.31 -8.92
C LYS A 38 1.18 1.10 -9.45
N CYS A 39 1.49 1.36 -10.72
CA CYS A 39 1.18 2.65 -11.34
C CYS A 39 -0.33 2.93 -11.25
N LYS A 40 -1.17 1.98 -11.68
CA LYS A 40 -2.62 2.12 -11.64
C LYS A 40 -3.17 2.38 -10.24
N MET A 41 -2.53 1.90 -9.17
CA MET A 41 -2.94 2.22 -7.79
C MET A 41 -2.71 3.69 -7.41
N HIS A 42 -1.73 4.36 -8.04
CA HIS A 42 -1.26 5.70 -7.67
C HIS A 42 -1.48 6.77 -8.75
N THR A 43 -2.20 6.43 -9.81
CA THR A 43 -2.49 7.36 -10.92
C THR A 43 -3.97 7.33 -11.27
N ASP A 44 -4.70 8.42 -11.07
CA ASP A 44 -6.07 8.63 -11.61
C ASP A 44 -5.98 9.16 -13.04
N THR A 45 -5.09 10.14 -13.21
CA THR A 45 -4.54 10.56 -14.49
C THR A 45 -3.19 9.88 -14.67
N GLY A 46 -2.82 9.58 -15.92
CA GLY A 46 -1.50 9.06 -16.28
C GLY A 46 -0.32 9.88 -15.72
N PRO A 47 0.92 9.36 -15.87
CA PRO A 47 2.10 9.96 -15.25
C PRO A 47 2.34 11.41 -15.71
N ILE A 48 3.14 12.14 -14.94
CA ILE A 48 3.58 13.51 -15.25
C ILE A 48 4.98 13.50 -15.88
N VAL A 49 5.32 14.59 -16.58
CA VAL A 49 6.63 14.79 -17.20
C VAL A 49 7.36 15.93 -16.47
N GLU A 50 8.52 15.63 -15.90
CA GLU A 50 9.47 16.62 -15.41
C GLU A 50 10.22 17.20 -16.63
N GLU A 51 9.79 18.37 -17.10
CA GLU A 51 10.28 18.98 -18.34
C GLU A 51 11.81 19.13 -18.36
N GLU A 52 12.40 19.51 -17.23
CA GLU A 52 13.86 19.71 -17.05
C GLU A 52 14.70 18.45 -17.29
N ARG A 53 14.10 17.26 -17.10
CA ARG A 53 14.79 15.96 -17.32
C ARG A 53 14.47 15.37 -18.68
N CYS A 54 13.47 15.91 -19.38
CA CYS A 54 13.08 15.43 -20.69
C CYS A 54 14.14 15.86 -21.72
N GLN A 55 14.50 14.95 -22.63
CA GLN A 55 15.44 15.22 -23.72
C GLN A 55 14.75 15.11 -25.09
N GLY A 56 13.42 15.09 -25.13
CA GLY A 56 12.67 15.00 -26.39
C GLY A 56 12.90 13.75 -27.24
N CYS A 57 13.57 12.72 -26.72
CA CYS A 57 14.05 11.56 -27.52
C CYS A 57 12.98 10.72 -28.22
N GLY A 58 11.70 10.94 -27.92
CA GLY A 58 10.59 10.28 -28.62
C GLY A 58 10.29 8.84 -28.22
N LEU A 59 11.14 8.19 -27.41
CA LEU A 59 11.01 6.76 -27.13
C LEU A 59 9.67 6.40 -26.47
N CYS A 60 9.18 7.22 -25.54
CA CYS A 60 7.91 6.98 -24.87
C CYS A 60 6.69 7.08 -25.81
N LEU A 61 6.77 7.89 -26.89
CA LEU A 61 5.72 7.97 -27.91
C LEU A 61 5.55 6.62 -28.61
N LYS A 62 6.66 5.98 -28.98
CA LYS A 62 6.68 4.66 -29.64
C LYS A 62 6.00 3.57 -28.81
N TRP A 63 6.12 3.64 -27.48
CA TRP A 63 5.54 2.64 -26.57
C TRP A 63 4.10 2.96 -26.14
N CYS A 64 3.58 4.15 -26.48
CA CYS A 64 2.24 4.54 -26.07
C CYS A 64 1.18 3.96 -27.01
N ALA A 65 0.67 2.79 -26.65
CA ALA A 65 -0.39 2.11 -27.42
C ALA A 65 -1.71 2.92 -27.50
N SER A 66 -1.96 3.84 -26.56
CA SER A 66 -3.14 4.71 -26.56
C SER A 66 -2.91 6.06 -27.25
N GLU A 67 -1.73 6.27 -27.85
CA GLU A 67 -1.37 7.50 -28.56
C GLU A 67 -1.58 8.78 -27.72
N ALA A 68 -1.38 8.65 -26.40
CA ALA A 68 -1.59 9.72 -25.44
C ALA A 68 -0.37 10.64 -25.29
N ILE A 69 0.75 10.38 -25.97
CA ILE A 69 1.99 11.15 -25.78
C ILE A 69 2.32 11.90 -27.07
N ASN A 70 2.56 13.21 -26.93
CA ASN A 70 2.89 14.11 -28.04
C ASN A 70 4.19 14.86 -27.72
N LEU A 71 4.96 15.24 -28.75
CA LEU A 71 6.17 16.05 -28.60
C LEU A 71 5.84 17.52 -28.91
N TYR A 72 6.12 18.42 -27.98
CA TYR A 72 5.92 19.86 -28.12
C TYR A 72 7.19 20.59 -27.64
N ASN A 73 7.82 21.37 -28.51
CA ASN A 73 9.02 22.16 -28.18
C ASN A 73 10.11 21.31 -27.48
N GLU A 74 10.45 20.17 -28.06
CA GLU A 74 11.47 19.23 -27.54
C GLU A 74 11.15 18.56 -26.20
N VAL A 75 9.94 18.79 -25.65
CA VAL A 75 9.47 18.13 -24.43
C VAL A 75 8.21 17.31 -24.74
N VAL A 76 8.13 16.10 -24.17
CA VAL A 76 6.94 15.26 -24.34
C VAL A 76 5.84 15.71 -23.38
N LYS A 77 4.59 15.69 -23.84
CA LYS A 77 3.39 15.94 -23.02
C LYS A 77 2.44 14.76 -23.12
N ILE A 78 1.78 14.46 -22.01
CA ILE A 78 0.84 13.34 -21.88
C ILE A 78 -0.58 13.90 -21.84
N ASP A 79 -1.39 13.52 -22.82
CA ASP A 79 -2.83 13.75 -22.85
C ASP A 79 -3.50 12.80 -21.84
N GLN A 80 -3.88 13.36 -20.70
CA GLN A 80 -4.45 12.60 -19.60
C GLN A 80 -5.82 12.00 -19.92
N ALA A 81 -6.57 12.57 -20.88
CA ALA A 81 -7.86 12.03 -21.29
C ALA A 81 -7.71 10.74 -22.13
N LYS A 82 -6.57 10.56 -22.80
CA LYS A 82 -6.25 9.35 -23.58
C LYS A 82 -5.36 8.36 -22.83
N CYS A 83 -4.71 8.79 -21.75
CA CYS A 83 -3.79 7.93 -21.02
C CYS A 83 -4.56 6.85 -20.26
N VAL A 84 -4.21 5.58 -20.49
CA VAL A 84 -4.80 4.43 -19.80
C VAL A 84 -4.00 3.98 -18.57
N GLY A 85 -3.00 4.78 -18.14
CA GLY A 85 -2.17 4.48 -16.97
C GLY A 85 -1.33 3.19 -17.10
N CYS A 86 -0.92 2.79 -18.32
CA CYS A 86 -0.20 1.54 -18.52
C CYS A 86 1.27 1.55 -18.04
N GLY A 87 1.83 2.71 -17.70
CA GLY A 87 3.18 2.84 -17.15
C GLY A 87 4.34 2.50 -18.11
N GLN A 88 4.08 2.18 -19.38
CA GLN A 88 5.15 1.82 -20.32
C GLN A 88 6.13 2.98 -20.59
N CYS A 89 5.61 4.21 -20.62
CA CYS A 89 6.43 5.42 -20.74
C CYS A 89 7.33 5.64 -19.51
N LEU A 90 6.87 5.29 -18.31
CA LEU A 90 7.64 5.37 -17.07
C LEU A 90 8.84 4.42 -17.12
N VAL A 91 8.63 3.18 -17.57
CA VAL A 91 9.67 2.15 -17.62
C VAL A 91 10.67 2.38 -18.76
N SER A 92 10.22 2.92 -19.89
CA SER A 92 11.08 3.15 -21.06
C SER A 92 11.90 4.44 -20.99
N CYS A 93 11.57 5.39 -20.11
CA CYS A 93 12.29 6.66 -20.00
C CYS A 93 13.66 6.47 -19.33
N SER A 94 14.73 6.43 -20.12
CA SER A 94 16.12 6.34 -19.63
C SER A 94 16.52 7.50 -18.72
N ASN A 95 15.98 8.70 -18.97
CA ASN A 95 16.26 9.91 -18.19
C ASN A 95 15.37 10.06 -16.95
N LYS A 96 14.45 9.11 -16.70
CA LYS A 96 13.49 9.14 -15.57
C LYS A 96 12.69 10.45 -15.48
N ALA A 97 12.45 11.08 -16.63
CA ALA A 97 11.68 12.33 -16.74
C ALA A 97 10.17 12.11 -16.56
N ILE A 98 9.68 10.88 -16.77
CA ILE A 98 8.26 10.53 -16.60
C ILE A 98 8.10 9.92 -15.22
N ARG A 99 7.19 10.45 -14.40
CA ARG A 99 7.02 10.06 -13.00
C ARG A 99 5.55 9.95 -12.61
N ILE A 100 5.30 9.18 -11.56
CA ILE A 100 4.00 9.11 -10.90
C ILE A 100 3.85 10.38 -10.06
N ASP A 101 2.74 11.09 -10.22
CA ASP A 101 2.32 12.10 -9.26
C ASP A 101 1.63 11.40 -8.09
N TRP A 102 2.39 11.18 -7.02
CA TRP A 102 1.92 10.47 -5.83
C TRP A 102 0.82 11.23 -5.06
N ASN A 103 0.57 12.50 -5.41
CA ASN A 103 -0.48 13.32 -4.80
C ASN A 103 -1.74 13.43 -5.68
N ALA A 104 -1.72 12.87 -6.89
CA ALA A 104 -2.84 13.00 -7.83
C ALA A 104 -4.05 12.11 -7.50
N VAL A 105 -3.91 11.18 -6.55
CA VAL A 105 -4.96 10.20 -6.22
C VAL A 105 -5.36 10.32 -4.75
N SER A 106 -6.66 10.37 -4.51
CA SER A 106 -7.18 10.34 -3.14
C SER A 106 -6.80 9.05 -2.41
N SER A 107 -6.54 9.16 -1.11
CA SER A 107 -6.25 8.00 -0.25
C SER A 107 -7.29 6.87 -0.41
N ARG A 108 -8.58 7.22 -0.54
CA ARG A 108 -9.66 6.26 -0.78
C ARG A 108 -9.43 5.40 -2.02
N VAL A 109 -9.14 6.03 -3.17
CA VAL A 109 -8.98 5.31 -4.44
C VAL A 109 -7.77 4.36 -4.39
N VAL A 110 -6.68 4.77 -3.73
CA VAL A 110 -5.52 3.90 -3.52
C VAL A 110 -5.91 2.68 -2.69
N GLN A 111 -6.62 2.87 -1.58
CA GLN A 111 -7.08 1.79 -0.70
C GLN A 111 -8.01 0.81 -1.44
N GLU A 112 -9.00 1.32 -2.18
CA GLU A 112 -9.93 0.49 -2.97
C GLU A 112 -9.21 -0.36 -4.02
N ARG A 113 -8.30 0.24 -4.81
CA ARG A 113 -7.53 -0.47 -5.84
C ARG A 113 -6.58 -1.52 -5.27
N ILE A 114 -6.02 -1.28 -4.08
CA ILE A 114 -5.20 -2.28 -3.37
C ILE A 114 -6.08 -3.48 -2.98
N CYS A 115 -7.29 -3.25 -2.47
CA CYS A 115 -8.22 -4.32 -2.11
C CYS A 115 -8.66 -5.13 -3.34
N GLU A 116 -8.99 -4.48 -4.45
CA GLU A 116 -9.34 -5.14 -5.71
C GLU A 116 -8.19 -6.04 -6.21
N ALA A 117 -6.95 -5.54 -6.15
CA ALA A 117 -5.78 -6.31 -6.52
C ALA A 117 -5.53 -7.49 -5.57
N ALA A 118 -5.71 -7.29 -4.26
CA ALA A 118 -5.59 -8.36 -3.27
C ALA A 118 -6.65 -9.45 -3.52
N LEU A 119 -7.89 -9.06 -3.82
CA LEU A 119 -8.96 -9.98 -4.19
C LEU A 119 -8.59 -10.77 -5.45
N ALA A 120 -8.09 -10.11 -6.49
CA ALA A 120 -7.66 -10.80 -7.72
C ALA A 120 -6.54 -11.82 -7.45
N VAL A 121 -5.62 -11.51 -6.53
CA VAL A 121 -4.53 -12.42 -6.16
C VAL A 121 -5.01 -13.59 -5.30
N LEU A 122 -5.94 -13.36 -4.37
CA LEU A 122 -6.38 -14.36 -3.39
C LEU A 122 -7.59 -15.19 -3.83
N LYS A 123 -8.31 -14.74 -4.86
CA LYS A 123 -9.46 -15.45 -5.42
C LYS A 123 -9.08 -16.91 -5.73
N GLU A 124 -9.81 -17.83 -5.12
CA GLU A 124 -9.64 -19.28 -5.28
C GLU A 124 -8.28 -19.84 -4.82
N ARG A 125 -7.56 -19.11 -3.96
CA ARG A 125 -6.26 -19.56 -3.43
C ARG A 125 -6.29 -19.81 -1.94
N LYS A 126 -5.56 -20.84 -1.52
CA LYS A 126 -5.29 -21.10 -0.11
C LYS A 126 -4.14 -20.19 0.33
N ALA A 127 -4.39 -19.38 1.35
CA ALA A 127 -3.38 -18.49 1.91
C ALA A 127 -3.31 -18.61 3.43
N LEU A 128 -2.10 -18.48 3.97
CA LEU A 128 -1.82 -18.26 5.39
C LEU A 128 -1.10 -16.92 5.50
N PHE A 129 -1.57 -16.07 6.40
CA PHE A 129 -1.04 -14.74 6.65
C PHE A 129 -0.37 -14.72 8.02
N LEU A 130 0.84 -14.16 8.08
CA LEU A 130 1.58 -13.89 9.30
C LEU A 130 1.91 -12.40 9.36
N ASN A 131 1.29 -11.66 10.28
CA ASN A 131 1.56 -10.24 10.52
C ASN A 131 2.53 -10.13 11.71
N PHE A 132 3.70 -9.53 11.48
CA PHE A 132 4.68 -9.20 12.50
C PHE A 132 4.42 -7.77 12.98
N LEU A 133 3.91 -7.64 14.21
CA LEU A 133 3.68 -6.38 14.90
C LEU A 133 4.89 -6.11 15.79
N MET A 134 6.03 -5.94 15.14
CA MET A 134 7.32 -5.65 15.77
C MET A 134 7.90 -4.44 15.04
N ASP A 135 8.64 -3.58 15.75
CA ASP A 135 9.23 -2.37 15.18
C ASP A 135 8.25 -1.55 14.33
N VAL A 136 7.02 -1.35 14.83
CA VAL A 136 5.94 -0.67 14.08
C VAL A 136 6.32 0.80 13.82
N THR A 137 6.91 1.09 12.66
CA THR A 137 7.39 2.43 12.27
C THR A 137 6.28 3.30 11.67
N PRO A 138 6.42 4.64 11.67
CA PRO A 138 5.39 5.55 11.13
C PRO A 138 5.17 5.45 9.62
N ASP A 139 6.23 5.08 8.90
CA ASP A 139 6.25 5.00 7.45
C ASP A 139 6.50 3.58 6.93
N CYS A 140 6.14 3.36 5.66
CA CYS A 140 6.23 2.07 5.00
C CYS A 140 7.67 1.64 4.69
N ASP A 141 7.95 0.34 4.63
CA ASP A 141 9.23 -0.23 4.18
C ASP A 141 9.63 0.17 2.74
N CYS A 142 8.71 0.73 1.95
CA CYS A 142 9.07 1.27 0.64
C CYS A 142 9.78 2.63 0.71
N CYS A 143 9.77 3.29 1.87
CA CYS A 143 10.51 4.52 2.09
C CYS A 143 12.02 4.23 2.16
N PRO A 144 12.88 5.13 1.66
CA PRO A 144 14.33 4.94 1.67
C PRO A 144 14.96 5.11 3.08
N HIS A 145 14.13 5.34 4.10
CA HIS A 145 14.51 5.55 5.49
C HIS A 145 13.49 4.86 6.40
N SER A 146 13.92 4.58 7.63
CA SER A 146 13.08 4.04 8.69
C SER A 146 13.28 4.92 9.94
N ASP A 147 12.18 5.32 10.56
CA ASP A 147 12.18 6.07 11.81
C ASP A 147 12.01 5.12 13.01
N ALA A 148 12.04 5.66 14.22
CA ALA A 148 11.81 4.91 15.45
C ALA A 148 10.39 4.28 15.49
N PRO A 149 10.24 3.07 16.07
CA PRO A 149 8.93 2.46 16.28
C PRO A 149 8.00 3.35 17.13
N ILE A 150 6.71 3.36 16.82
CA ILE A 150 5.70 4.19 17.50
C ILE A 150 5.04 3.47 18.68
N VAL A 151 5.15 2.15 18.75
CA VAL A 151 4.69 1.28 19.84
C VAL A 151 5.76 0.21 20.11
N PRO A 152 5.83 -0.38 21.31
CA PRO A 152 6.65 -1.56 21.58
C PRO A 152 6.24 -2.76 20.72
N ASP A 153 7.10 -3.78 20.65
CA ASP A 153 6.77 -5.05 20.02
C ASP A 153 5.58 -5.73 20.70
N ILE A 154 4.60 -6.15 19.88
CA ILE A 154 3.36 -6.78 20.33
C ILE A 154 3.43 -8.29 20.09
N GLY A 155 4.01 -8.71 18.97
CA GLY A 155 4.20 -10.12 18.62
C GLY A 155 3.80 -10.45 17.18
N ILE A 156 3.35 -11.69 16.97
CA ILE A 156 3.02 -12.23 15.65
C ILE A 156 1.58 -12.70 15.64
N LEU A 157 0.81 -12.26 14.63
CA LEU A 157 -0.53 -12.76 14.35
C LEU A 157 -0.49 -13.78 13.23
N ALA A 158 -1.40 -14.75 13.28
CA ALA A 158 -1.61 -15.72 12.21
C ALA A 158 -3.10 -15.81 11.87
N SER A 159 -3.42 -15.83 10.57
CA SER A 159 -4.81 -15.97 10.11
C SER A 159 -4.88 -16.55 8.70
N ARG A 160 -6.06 -17.06 8.34
CA ARG A 160 -6.43 -17.40 6.94
C ARG A 160 -7.32 -16.34 6.31
N ASP A 161 -7.77 -15.35 7.08
CA ASP A 161 -8.56 -14.23 6.62
C ASP A 161 -7.69 -12.96 6.62
N PRO A 162 -7.48 -12.32 5.45
CA PRO A 162 -6.60 -11.15 5.31
C PRO A 162 -7.20 -9.87 5.90
N VAL A 163 -8.54 -9.77 6.00
CA VAL A 163 -9.22 -8.61 6.58
C VAL A 163 -9.18 -8.70 8.10
N ALA A 164 -9.46 -9.89 8.64
CA ALA A 164 -9.45 -10.13 10.08
C ALA A 164 -8.06 -9.89 10.70
N ILE A 165 -6.97 -10.33 10.04
CA ILE A 165 -5.61 -10.16 10.58
C ILE A 165 -5.13 -8.71 10.55
N ASP A 166 -5.58 -7.94 9.55
CA ASP A 166 -5.27 -6.52 9.48
C ASP A 166 -6.09 -5.71 10.48
N GLN A 167 -7.38 -6.05 10.65
CA GLN A 167 -8.23 -5.47 11.70
C GLN A 167 -7.65 -5.75 13.10
N ALA A 168 -7.30 -7.00 13.40
CA ALA A 168 -6.64 -7.38 14.65
C ALA A 168 -5.30 -6.65 14.84
N GLY A 169 -4.56 -6.43 13.74
CA GLY A 169 -3.32 -5.67 13.73
C GLY A 169 -3.51 -4.24 14.19
N VAL A 170 -4.50 -3.54 13.60
CA VAL A 170 -4.85 -2.17 13.97
C VAL A 170 -5.29 -2.08 15.42
N ASP A 171 -6.18 -2.98 15.85
CA ASP A 171 -6.76 -2.97 17.18
C ASP A 171 -5.69 -3.19 18.26
N LEU A 172 -4.75 -4.13 18.03
CA LEU A 172 -3.65 -4.38 18.97
C LEU A 172 -2.68 -3.20 19.07
N VAL A 173 -2.31 -2.58 17.95
CA VAL A 173 -1.49 -1.37 17.95
C VAL A 173 -2.21 -0.23 18.69
N ASN A 174 -3.50 -0.06 18.43
CA ASN A 174 -4.31 0.97 19.10
C ASN A 174 -4.55 0.67 20.59
N SER A 175 -4.56 -0.59 21.01
CA SER A 175 -4.63 -0.99 22.42
C SER A 175 -3.30 -0.86 23.18
N THR A 176 -2.20 -0.57 22.48
CA THR A 176 -0.87 -0.42 23.08
C THR A 176 -0.56 1.05 23.35
N ALA A 177 0.16 1.38 24.41
CA ALA A 177 0.62 2.75 24.64
C ALA A 177 1.72 3.14 23.63
N GLY A 178 1.62 4.35 23.08
CA GLY A 178 2.60 4.91 22.15
C GLY A 178 3.93 5.24 22.82
N LEU A 179 5.02 5.08 22.09
CA LEU A 179 6.37 5.42 22.52
C LEU A 179 6.61 6.93 22.40
N LYS A 180 7.21 7.50 23.46
CA LYS A 180 7.61 8.91 23.52
C LYS A 180 8.85 9.16 22.65
N ASP A 181 9.05 10.42 22.26
CA ASP A 181 10.19 10.86 21.45
C ASP A 181 10.27 10.21 20.04
N THR A 182 9.13 9.75 19.53
CA THR A 182 8.98 9.18 18.17
C THR A 182 8.27 10.16 17.23
N ALA A 183 7.99 9.76 16.00
CA ALA A 183 7.14 10.53 15.08
C ALA A 183 5.70 10.69 15.59
N LEU A 184 5.21 9.79 16.46
CA LEU A 184 3.88 9.87 17.05
C LEU A 184 3.87 10.94 18.17
N LYS A 185 3.22 12.08 17.90
CA LYS A 185 3.17 13.22 18.85
C LYS A 185 1.86 13.34 19.62
N ILE A 186 0.80 12.71 19.13
CA ILE A 186 -0.54 12.68 19.70
C ILE A 186 -1.02 11.23 19.73
N ASN A 187 -2.14 10.95 20.40
CA ASN A 187 -2.74 9.61 20.47
C ASN A 187 -1.81 8.55 21.12
N LEU A 188 -1.14 8.93 22.21
CA LEU A 188 -0.14 8.10 22.90
C LEU A 188 -0.78 7.12 23.91
N GLU A 189 -2.00 7.36 24.36
CA GLU A 189 -2.64 6.53 25.37
C GLU A 189 -3.21 5.25 24.77
N SER A 190 -3.31 4.20 25.58
CA SER A 190 -3.95 2.94 25.20
C SER A 190 -5.41 3.18 24.80
N GLY A 191 -5.84 2.61 23.67
CA GLY A 191 -7.17 2.78 23.10
C GLY A 191 -7.29 3.94 22.11
N GLU A 192 -6.31 4.84 22.03
CA GLU A 192 -6.28 5.90 21.02
C GLU A 192 -5.78 5.38 19.67
N ASP A 193 -6.21 6.02 18.57
CA ASP A 193 -5.85 5.63 17.20
C ASP A 193 -4.47 6.17 16.80
N LYS A 194 -3.47 5.29 16.79
CA LYS A 194 -2.06 5.64 16.51
C LYS A 194 -1.88 6.06 15.06
N PHE A 195 -2.59 5.41 14.13
CA PHE A 195 -2.47 5.69 12.70
C PHE A 195 -3.08 7.04 12.35
N ARG A 196 -4.20 7.40 12.97
CA ARG A 196 -4.78 8.75 12.85
C ARG A 196 -3.91 9.80 13.56
N GLY A 197 -3.18 9.40 14.62
CA GLY A 197 -2.18 10.26 15.26
C GLY A 197 -0.98 10.60 14.36
N LEU A 198 -0.57 9.66 13.49
CA LEU A 198 0.50 9.87 12.50
C LEU A 198 0.02 10.57 11.23
N HIS A 199 -1.11 10.13 10.70
CA HIS A 199 -1.63 10.53 9.39
C HIS A 199 -3.09 11.02 9.52
N PRO A 200 -3.34 12.22 10.11
CA PRO A 200 -4.70 12.66 10.46
C PRO A 200 -5.67 12.81 9.28
N GLN A 201 -5.14 12.99 8.07
CA GLN A 201 -5.92 13.15 6.84
C GLN A 201 -6.26 11.81 6.17
N VAL A 202 -5.84 10.68 6.75
CA VAL A 202 -5.99 9.35 6.16
C VAL A 202 -6.83 8.48 7.08
N SER A 203 -8.00 8.09 6.60
CA SER A 203 -8.85 7.09 7.26
C SER A 203 -8.48 5.70 6.78
N TRP A 204 -7.86 4.91 7.65
CA TRP A 204 -7.49 3.52 7.37
C TRP A 204 -8.68 2.58 7.32
N GLU A 205 -9.80 3.00 7.92
CA GLU A 205 -11.04 2.23 7.98
C GLU A 205 -11.59 1.95 6.58
N ILE A 206 -11.35 2.85 5.62
CA ILE A 206 -11.79 2.74 4.22
C ILE A 206 -11.30 1.43 3.60
N GLN A 207 -10.04 1.05 3.83
CA GLN A 207 -9.45 -0.16 3.27
C GLN A 207 -10.16 -1.41 3.78
N LEU A 208 -10.40 -1.49 5.09
CA LEU A 208 -11.02 -2.66 5.71
C LEU A 208 -12.53 -2.76 5.42
N GLU A 209 -13.24 -1.63 5.44
CA GLU A 209 -14.66 -1.56 5.07
C GLU A 209 -14.88 -2.00 3.62
N TYR A 210 -14.07 -1.46 2.70
CA TYR A 210 -14.19 -1.80 1.30
C TYR A 210 -13.76 -3.25 1.03
N ALA A 211 -12.69 -3.73 1.68
CA ALA A 211 -12.24 -5.12 1.56
C ALA A 211 -13.33 -6.11 1.97
N GLU A 212 -14.01 -5.87 3.09
CA GLU A 212 -15.14 -6.68 3.54
C GLU A 212 -16.31 -6.58 2.55
N ALA A 213 -16.65 -5.37 2.07
CA ALA A 213 -17.74 -5.16 1.12
C ALA A 213 -17.56 -5.89 -0.22
N ILE A 214 -16.32 -6.05 -0.70
CA ILE A 214 -16.01 -6.81 -1.94
C ILE A 214 -15.81 -8.32 -1.69
N GLY A 215 -15.96 -8.78 -0.44
CA GLY A 215 -15.84 -10.19 -0.07
C GLY A 215 -14.41 -10.71 0.06
N LEU A 216 -13.44 -9.85 0.39
CA LEU A 216 -12.03 -10.25 0.59
C LEU A 216 -11.82 -11.04 1.89
N GLY A 217 -12.67 -10.82 2.88
CA GLY A 217 -12.62 -11.39 4.22
C GLY A 217 -13.61 -10.68 5.14
N SER A 218 -13.54 -10.93 6.44
CA SER A 218 -14.35 -10.25 7.45
C SER A 218 -13.53 -9.42 8.42
N ARG A 219 -14.10 -8.30 8.87
CA ARG A 219 -13.55 -7.51 9.99
C ARG A 219 -13.82 -8.15 11.34
N GLU A 220 -14.76 -9.10 11.43
CA GLU A 220 -15.01 -9.84 12.66
C GLU A 220 -13.91 -10.89 12.89
N TYR A 221 -13.41 -10.96 14.11
CA TYR A 221 -12.36 -11.91 14.48
C TYR A 221 -12.44 -12.29 15.96
N GLU A 222 -11.84 -13.43 16.29
CA GLU A 222 -11.60 -13.87 17.67
C GLU A 222 -10.09 -14.04 17.88
N LEU A 223 -9.53 -13.41 18.91
CA LEU A 223 -8.12 -13.62 19.28
C LEU A 223 -7.96 -14.87 20.12
N ILE A 224 -7.28 -15.86 19.56
CA ILE A 224 -6.90 -17.08 20.26
C ILE A 224 -5.42 -16.96 20.63
N ALA A 225 -5.14 -16.69 21.91
CA ALA A 225 -3.78 -16.68 22.42
C ALA A 225 -3.21 -18.10 22.45
N LEU A 226 -2.19 -18.34 21.63
CA LEU A 226 -1.38 -19.56 21.72
C LEU A 226 -0.47 -19.40 22.93
N ARG A 227 -0.92 -19.86 24.10
CA ARG A 227 -0.07 -19.86 25.30
C ARG A 227 1.18 -20.68 25.01
N GLU A 228 2.34 -20.08 25.28
CA GLU A 228 3.52 -20.87 25.59
C GLU A 228 3.20 -21.68 26.84
N ASN A 229 3.06 -23.00 26.70
CA ASN A 229 3.45 -23.87 27.80
C ASN A 229 4.97 -23.73 27.91
N VAL A 230 5.42 -22.67 28.58
CA VAL A 230 6.80 -22.58 29.06
C VAL A 230 6.93 -23.68 30.09
N VAL A 231 7.51 -24.81 29.68
CA VAL A 231 8.02 -25.86 30.57
C VAL A 231 9.29 -25.34 31.24
#